data_AF-A0A6B0RL30-F1
#
_entry.id   AF-A0A6B0RL30-F1
#
_cell.length_a   1.000
_cell.length_b   1.000
_cell.length_c   1.000
_cell.angle_alpha   90.00
_cell.angle_beta   90.00
_cell.angle_gamma   90.00
#
_symmetry.space_group_name_H-M   'P 1'
#
loop_
_entity.id
_entity.type
_entity.pdbx_description
1 polymer ?
#
loop_
_entity_poly.entity_id
_entity_poly.type
_entity_poly.pdbx_seq_one_letter_code
_entity_poly.pdbx_strand_id
1 'polypeptide(L)'
;MRNFLDLSSVGNITIGTPPQEFQVIFDTGSSDLWVPFIFYTNPSCYTHNTFKYHESSTYWNTNKPLNIIYETGIMKFVYDTTWTGDLVSTDQPFGLSLELNKFDNTPFDGLLGLNYPHMSAIGAIPIFDNLKKQGAISEPVFAFFLSKCRVSGCVVMFGGVDKDYYQGELNWVPLNEIAYWRINMGQQASPSEGYLNISMKRKVIACSRGCHVIMDTGTPVTVGPTRLVNNIQKLITPGHRHYVSCFAINTLPSILFTINGINYPMPARAYILKIRNLVSLKQLFGLSQEEYGFDGAPFDGVLGLAFPSISTKGAIPIFDNLWSQGAFSEPVFAFYLSKYKPEGSVVMFGGVDHRYYKGELNWIPVSQPRHWLISMNHISMNGNIVACSHGCQAFVDTGTSLIYGPTDLVTNINKLMNARLENSEYAVSCDAVKTLPPVIFNINGIEYPLPPQAYNTKDKNSCISIFQGGLENLSPDNWLLGDVFLRQYFSVFDRKNERIGLAPAV
;
A
#
# COMPACT_ATOMS: atom_id res chain seq x y z
N MET A 1 -17.36 2.65 7.91
CA MET A 1 -16.76 1.48 7.23
C MET A 1 -15.28 1.69 7.01
N ARG A 2 -14.53 0.61 6.78
CA ARG A 2 -13.09 0.58 6.48
C ARG A 2 -12.86 0.08 5.06
N ASN A 3 -11.91 0.66 4.36
CA ASN A 3 -11.48 0.20 3.03
C ASN A 3 -10.18 -0.60 3.19
N PHE A 4 -10.19 -1.85 2.71
CA PHE A 4 -9.04 -2.72 2.63
C PHE A 4 -8.49 -2.76 1.20
N LEU A 5 -7.34 -2.10 1.00
CA LEU A 5 -6.54 -2.14 -0.23
C LEU A 5 -7.28 -1.71 -1.52
N ASP A 6 -8.36 -0.93 -1.43
CA ASP A 6 -9.28 -0.63 -2.53
C ASP A 6 -9.92 -1.91 -3.13
N LEU A 7 -9.96 -3.01 -2.36
CA LEU A 7 -10.46 -4.34 -2.74
C LEU A 7 -11.67 -4.81 -1.92
N SER A 8 -11.94 -4.23 -0.76
CA SER A 8 -13.18 -4.51 -0.03
C SER A 8 -13.52 -3.36 0.90
N SER A 9 -14.81 -3.06 1.03
CA SER A 9 -15.35 -2.13 2.01
C SER A 9 -16.10 -2.90 3.08
N VAL A 10 -15.58 -2.85 4.30
CA VAL A 10 -16.04 -3.65 5.43
C VAL A 10 -16.59 -2.72 6.50
N GLY A 11 -17.77 -3.02 7.03
CA GLY A 11 -18.33 -2.29 8.17
C GLY A 11 -18.64 -3.23 9.33
N ASN A 12 -18.84 -2.64 10.49
CA ASN A 12 -19.13 -3.41 11.70
C ASN A 12 -20.65 -3.48 11.88
N ILE A 13 -21.13 -4.66 12.22
CA ILE A 13 -22.48 -4.90 12.74
C ILE A 13 -22.35 -5.62 14.08
N THR A 14 -23.41 -5.60 14.88
CA THR A 14 -23.48 -6.47 16.05
C THR A 14 -24.74 -7.31 16.03
N ILE A 15 -24.67 -8.53 16.56
CA ILE A 15 -25.77 -9.48 16.59
C ILE A 15 -25.88 -10.08 17.99
N GLY A 16 -27.10 -10.23 18.50
CA GLY A 16 -27.38 -10.90 19.77
C GLY A 16 -27.47 -10.00 21.00
N THR A 17 -27.91 -10.58 22.11
CA THR A 17 -28.03 -9.89 23.41
C THR A 17 -27.38 -10.71 24.53
N PRO A 18 -26.19 -10.33 25.05
CA PRO A 18 -25.42 -9.12 24.72
C PRO A 18 -24.87 -9.09 23.27
N PRO A 19 -24.60 -7.90 22.71
CA PRO A 19 -24.12 -7.75 21.33
C PRO A 19 -22.76 -8.41 21.08
N GLN A 20 -22.67 -9.19 20.01
CA GLN A 20 -21.44 -9.79 19.47
C GLN A 20 -21.07 -9.07 18.16
N GLU A 21 -19.84 -8.58 18.03
CA GLU A 21 -19.40 -7.76 16.88
C GLU A 21 -18.90 -8.61 15.71
N PHE A 22 -19.27 -8.23 14.49
CA PHE A 22 -18.81 -8.83 13.24
C PHE A 22 -18.43 -7.77 12.21
N GLN A 23 -17.39 -8.06 11.45
CA GLN A 23 -16.97 -7.29 10.29
C GLN A 23 -17.58 -7.89 9.03
N VAL A 24 -18.39 -7.13 8.30
CA VAL A 24 -19.11 -7.64 7.12
C VAL A 24 -18.92 -6.78 5.88
N ILE A 25 -18.97 -7.40 4.71
CA ILE A 25 -19.16 -6.68 3.44
C ILE A 25 -20.61 -6.25 3.34
N PHE A 26 -20.84 -4.98 3.01
CA PHE A 26 -22.15 -4.48 2.60
C PHE A 26 -22.30 -4.66 1.10
N ASP A 27 -23.09 -5.65 0.69
CA ASP A 27 -23.09 -6.18 -0.67
C ASP A 27 -24.42 -5.92 -1.39
N THR A 28 -24.42 -5.05 -2.40
CA THR A 28 -25.59 -4.84 -3.25
C THR A 28 -25.78 -5.94 -4.31
N GLY A 29 -24.82 -6.83 -4.48
CA GLY A 29 -24.91 -8.00 -5.36
C GLY A 29 -25.77 -9.13 -4.79
N SER A 30 -26.00 -9.19 -3.48
CA SER A 30 -26.77 -10.27 -2.84
C SER A 30 -27.74 -9.77 -1.76
N SER A 31 -28.57 -10.65 -1.20
CA SER A 31 -29.68 -10.25 -0.31
C SER A 31 -29.63 -10.89 1.08
N ASP A 32 -28.72 -11.86 1.27
CA ASP A 32 -28.65 -12.64 2.50
C ASP A 32 -27.65 -11.99 3.48
N LEU A 33 -28.01 -11.96 4.77
CA LEU A 33 -27.06 -11.71 5.85
C LEU A 33 -26.53 -13.04 6.36
N TRP A 34 -25.21 -13.20 6.50
CA TRP A 34 -24.63 -14.34 7.17
C TRP A 34 -23.34 -14.01 7.93
N VAL A 35 -23.12 -14.73 9.01
CA VAL A 35 -21.90 -14.69 9.84
C VAL A 35 -21.45 -16.12 10.16
N PRO A 36 -20.19 -16.36 10.53
CA PRO A 36 -19.69 -17.71 10.66
C PRO A 36 -20.07 -18.35 12.01
N PHE A 37 -20.42 -19.63 11.97
CA PHE A 37 -20.62 -20.52 13.12
C PHE A 37 -19.82 -21.79 12.85
N ILE A 38 -18.53 -21.73 13.17
CA ILE A 38 -17.59 -22.78 12.79
C ILE A 38 -17.17 -23.55 14.04
N PHE A 39 -17.15 -24.88 13.94
CA PHE A 39 -16.59 -25.74 14.99
C PHE A 39 -15.07 -25.54 15.06
N TYR A 40 -14.52 -25.46 16.28
CA TYR A 40 -13.10 -25.20 16.63
C TYR A 40 -12.02 -26.01 15.88
N THR A 41 -12.40 -26.97 15.05
CA THR A 41 -11.52 -27.83 14.24
C THR A 41 -11.16 -27.26 12.86
N ASN A 42 -11.76 -26.14 12.41
CA ASN A 42 -11.46 -25.54 11.11
C ASN A 42 -10.45 -24.37 11.23
N PRO A 43 -9.41 -24.27 10.37
CA PRO A 43 -8.46 -23.15 10.36
C PRO A 43 -9.10 -21.74 10.37
N SER A 44 -10.24 -21.54 9.71
CA SER A 44 -10.92 -20.22 9.64
C SER A 44 -11.49 -19.77 11.00
N CYS A 45 -11.63 -20.67 11.98
CA CYS A 45 -12.02 -20.33 13.36
C CYS A 45 -11.01 -19.42 14.08
N TYR A 46 -9.73 -19.48 13.66
CA TYR A 46 -8.67 -18.71 14.31
C TYR A 46 -8.51 -17.31 13.70
N THR A 47 -9.15 -17.06 12.56
CA THR A 47 -8.99 -15.81 11.79
C THR A 47 -10.24 -14.93 11.78
N HIS A 48 -11.43 -15.47 12.08
CA HIS A 48 -12.71 -14.75 12.05
C HIS A 48 -13.48 -14.83 13.38
N ASN A 49 -14.29 -13.81 13.66
CA ASN A 49 -15.22 -13.81 14.77
C ASN A 49 -16.36 -14.79 14.49
N THR A 50 -16.65 -15.71 15.42
CA THR A 50 -17.72 -16.71 15.28
C THR A 50 -18.91 -16.38 16.18
N PHE A 51 -20.12 -16.58 15.66
CA PHE A 51 -21.34 -16.31 16.41
C PHE A 51 -21.61 -17.37 17.48
N LYS A 52 -21.77 -16.92 18.72
CA LYS A 52 -22.02 -17.76 19.88
C LYS A 52 -23.49 -17.69 20.28
N TYR A 53 -24.30 -18.53 19.66
CA TYR A 53 -25.75 -18.53 19.86
C TYR A 53 -26.19 -18.74 21.33
N HIS A 54 -25.40 -19.49 22.13
CA HIS A 54 -25.72 -19.78 23.53
C HIS A 54 -25.45 -18.58 24.46
N GLU A 55 -24.68 -17.60 24.00
CA GLU A 55 -24.42 -16.36 24.73
C GLU A 55 -25.49 -15.28 24.43
N SER A 56 -26.39 -15.49 23.44
CA SER A 56 -27.44 -14.53 23.09
C SER A 56 -28.81 -14.92 23.66
N SER A 57 -29.41 -14.03 24.45
CA SER A 57 -30.75 -14.18 25.02
C SER A 57 -31.89 -13.88 24.03
N THR A 58 -31.59 -13.22 22.90
CA THR A 58 -32.55 -12.90 21.83
C THR A 58 -32.45 -13.85 20.64
N TYR A 59 -31.55 -14.84 20.70
CA TYR A 59 -31.40 -15.85 19.68
C TYR A 59 -32.62 -16.77 19.59
N TRP A 60 -33.10 -16.98 18.37
CA TRP A 60 -34.16 -17.93 18.07
C TRP A 60 -33.79 -18.80 16.87
N ASN A 61 -33.82 -20.12 17.04
CA ASN A 61 -33.54 -21.08 15.96
C ASN A 61 -34.79 -21.41 15.14
N THR A 62 -34.62 -21.66 13.85
CA THR A 62 -35.71 -22.22 13.03
C THR A 62 -35.70 -23.74 13.08
N ASN A 63 -36.89 -24.36 13.08
CA ASN A 63 -37.03 -25.83 12.95
C ASN A 63 -36.82 -26.32 11.50
N LYS A 64 -36.37 -25.45 10.57
CA LYS A 64 -36.16 -25.79 9.17
C LYS A 64 -34.66 -26.02 8.93
N PRO A 65 -34.21 -27.26 8.67
CA PRO A 65 -32.87 -27.48 8.14
C PRO A 65 -32.87 -27.01 6.69
N LEU A 66 -32.23 -25.88 6.41
CA LEU A 66 -32.03 -25.39 5.05
C LEU A 66 -30.53 -25.39 4.79
N ASN A 67 -30.02 -26.53 4.34
CA ASN A 67 -28.68 -26.65 3.78
C ASN A 67 -28.66 -25.89 2.45
N ILE A 68 -28.36 -24.60 2.51
CA ILE A 68 -28.28 -23.77 1.31
C ILE A 68 -26.82 -23.65 0.94
N ILE A 69 -26.53 -24.00 -0.31
CA ILE A 69 -25.22 -23.80 -0.92
C ILE A 69 -25.18 -22.36 -1.40
N TYR A 70 -24.69 -21.46 -0.55
CA TYR A 70 -24.39 -20.09 -0.93
C TYR A 70 -22.93 -20.04 -1.42
N GLU A 71 -22.72 -20.17 -2.73
CA GLU A 71 -21.46 -20.13 -3.52
C GLU A 71 -20.19 -20.87 -3.02
N THR A 72 -20.08 -21.25 -1.73
CA THR A 72 -18.86 -21.68 -1.04
C THR A 72 -19.08 -22.54 0.22
N GLY A 73 -20.32 -22.77 0.71
CA GLY A 73 -20.50 -23.54 1.96
C GLY A 73 -21.94 -23.87 2.34
N ILE A 74 -22.10 -24.55 3.49
CA ILE A 74 -23.38 -24.95 4.08
C ILE A 74 -23.76 -23.92 5.16
N MET A 75 -24.98 -23.40 5.10
CA MET A 75 -25.51 -22.46 6.09
C MET A 75 -26.64 -23.04 6.93
N LYS A 76 -26.78 -22.59 8.18
CA LYS A 76 -27.94 -22.82 9.06
C LYS A 76 -28.68 -21.51 9.31
N PHE A 77 -29.99 -21.51 9.16
CA PHE A 77 -30.79 -20.29 9.25
C PHE A 77 -31.39 -20.04 10.64
N VAL A 78 -31.24 -18.82 11.15
CA VAL A 78 -31.61 -18.42 12.51
C VAL A 78 -32.12 -16.98 12.55
N TYR A 79 -32.64 -16.57 13.71
CA TYR A 79 -33.08 -15.20 13.99
C TYR A 79 -32.36 -14.66 15.22
N ASP A 80 -32.04 -13.36 15.20
CA ASP A 80 -31.61 -12.61 16.39
C ASP A 80 -31.79 -11.10 16.15
N THR A 81 -31.55 -10.27 17.16
CA THR A 81 -31.48 -8.82 17.00
C THR A 81 -30.14 -8.42 16.38
N THR A 82 -30.18 -7.58 15.34
CA THR A 82 -29.00 -7.10 14.62
C THR A 82 -28.94 -5.57 14.66
N TRP A 83 -27.77 -5.02 14.96
CA TRP A 83 -27.51 -3.59 14.91
C TRP A 83 -26.57 -3.24 13.75
N THR A 84 -26.88 -2.14 13.06
CA THR A 84 -26.02 -1.53 12.05
C THR A 84 -25.88 -0.05 12.38
N GLY A 85 -24.77 0.32 13.04
CA GLY A 85 -24.67 1.63 13.71
C GLY A 85 -25.73 1.75 14.80
N ASP A 86 -26.48 2.85 14.80
CA ASP A 86 -27.57 3.10 15.76
C ASP A 86 -28.90 2.45 15.36
N LEU A 87 -28.96 1.81 14.19
CA LEU A 87 -30.18 1.16 13.68
C LEU A 87 -30.32 -0.25 14.24
N VAL A 88 -31.52 -0.58 14.71
CA VAL A 88 -31.85 -1.88 15.30
C VAL A 88 -32.87 -2.61 14.42
N SER A 89 -32.54 -3.83 14.01
CA SER A 89 -33.45 -4.77 13.35
C SER A 89 -33.72 -5.92 14.31
N THR A 90 -34.91 -5.95 14.92
CA THR A 90 -35.32 -7.07 15.78
C THR A 90 -35.78 -8.25 14.92
N ASP A 91 -35.69 -9.46 15.44
CA ASP A 91 -36.09 -10.69 14.73
C ASP A 91 -35.50 -10.76 13.31
N GLN A 92 -34.23 -10.36 13.15
CA GLN A 92 -33.56 -10.34 11.85
C GLN A 92 -33.19 -11.78 11.46
N PRO A 93 -33.69 -12.28 10.33
CA PRO A 93 -33.22 -13.55 9.79
C PRO A 93 -31.78 -13.44 9.25
N PHE A 94 -30.93 -14.43 9.55
CA PHE A 94 -29.59 -14.56 8.98
C PHE A 94 -29.07 -16.00 8.94
N GLY A 95 -28.04 -16.23 8.13
CA GLY A 95 -27.34 -17.50 8.00
C GLY A 95 -26.14 -17.63 8.94
N LEU A 96 -25.97 -18.81 9.51
CA LEU A 96 -24.79 -19.27 10.22
C LEU A 96 -23.97 -20.17 9.29
N SER A 97 -22.80 -19.71 8.86
CA SER A 97 -21.93 -20.52 7.97
C SER A 97 -21.20 -21.61 8.75
N LEU A 98 -21.37 -22.87 8.34
CA LEU A 98 -20.74 -24.05 8.95
C LEU A 98 -19.36 -24.37 8.36
N GLU A 99 -19.10 -23.93 7.13
CA GLU A 99 -17.85 -24.15 6.38
C GLU A 99 -17.50 -22.92 5.54
N LEU A 100 -16.23 -22.49 5.58
CA LEU A 100 -15.73 -21.28 4.89
C LEU A 100 -14.57 -21.57 3.92
N ASN A 101 -14.65 -22.65 3.14
CA ASN A 101 -13.54 -23.15 2.29
C ASN A 101 -12.96 -22.16 1.25
N LYS A 102 -13.55 -20.97 1.04
CA LYS A 102 -13.03 -19.91 0.14
C LYS A 102 -12.72 -18.58 0.84
N PHE A 103 -12.92 -18.48 2.16
CA PHE A 103 -12.86 -17.21 2.90
C PHE A 103 -11.86 -17.22 4.07
N ASP A 104 -11.03 -18.26 4.23
CA ASP A 104 -10.13 -18.42 5.38
C ASP A 104 -9.19 -17.23 5.68
N ASN A 105 -8.84 -16.45 4.64
CA ASN A 105 -7.90 -15.34 4.70
C ASN A 105 -8.53 -13.98 4.31
N THR A 106 -9.85 -13.83 4.42
CA THR A 106 -10.50 -12.56 4.13
C THR A 106 -10.39 -11.56 5.29
N PRO A 107 -10.44 -10.24 5.02
CA PRO A 107 -10.42 -9.21 6.06
C PRO A 107 -11.79 -8.94 6.69
N PHE A 108 -12.75 -9.84 6.55
CA PHE A 108 -14.13 -9.71 7.03
C PHE A 108 -14.67 -11.07 7.46
N ASP A 109 -15.53 -11.08 8.47
CA ASP A 109 -16.16 -12.27 9.06
C ASP A 109 -17.32 -12.81 8.21
N GLY A 110 -18.11 -11.91 7.63
CA GLY A 110 -19.34 -12.29 6.91
C GLY A 110 -19.80 -11.28 5.88
N LEU A 111 -21.05 -11.39 5.48
CA LEU A 111 -21.64 -10.58 4.41
C LEU A 111 -23.04 -10.14 4.81
N LEU A 112 -23.39 -8.90 4.44
CA LEU A 112 -24.69 -8.29 4.61
C LEU A 112 -25.22 -7.87 3.24
N GLY A 113 -26.19 -8.63 2.72
CA GLY A 113 -26.84 -8.36 1.45
C GLY A 113 -27.82 -7.19 1.49
N LEU A 114 -27.81 -6.37 0.44
CA LEU A 114 -28.64 -5.18 0.23
C LEU A 114 -29.43 -5.22 -1.08
N ASN A 115 -29.57 -6.40 -1.66
CA ASN A 115 -30.39 -6.63 -2.84
C ASN A 115 -31.83 -7.02 -2.45
N TYR A 116 -32.72 -7.15 -3.44
CA TYR A 116 -34.15 -7.33 -3.22
C TYR A 116 -34.51 -8.67 -2.57
N PRO A 117 -35.60 -8.76 -1.77
CA PRO A 117 -35.95 -9.97 -1.02
C PRO A 117 -36.05 -11.27 -1.84
N HIS A 118 -36.56 -11.20 -3.08
CA HIS A 118 -36.71 -12.39 -3.93
C HIS A 118 -35.37 -12.92 -4.48
N MET A 119 -34.28 -12.15 -4.34
CA MET A 119 -32.92 -12.57 -4.65
C MET A 119 -32.24 -13.25 -3.46
N SER A 120 -32.90 -13.34 -2.30
CA SER A 120 -32.39 -14.11 -1.17
C SER A 120 -32.34 -15.59 -1.54
N ALA A 121 -31.15 -16.20 -1.47
CA ALA A 121 -30.98 -17.63 -1.71
C ALA A 121 -31.77 -18.48 -0.70
N ILE A 122 -32.09 -17.87 0.46
CA ILE A 122 -32.72 -18.52 1.60
C ILE A 122 -34.17 -18.09 1.83
N GLY A 123 -34.70 -17.20 0.98
CA GLY A 123 -36.02 -16.60 1.14
C GLY A 123 -36.16 -15.75 2.40
N ALA A 124 -35.05 -15.30 2.98
CA ALA A 124 -35.01 -14.41 4.12
C ALA A 124 -35.35 -12.98 3.71
N ILE A 125 -35.88 -12.22 4.66
CA ILE A 125 -36.09 -10.78 4.51
C ILE A 125 -34.73 -10.09 4.73
N PRO A 126 -34.18 -9.38 3.73
CA PRO A 126 -32.94 -8.62 3.88
C PRO A 126 -33.05 -7.58 4.99
N ILE A 127 -31.91 -7.21 5.59
CA ILE A 127 -31.91 -6.32 6.75
C ILE A 127 -32.52 -4.95 6.45
N PHE A 128 -32.29 -4.41 5.24
CA PHE A 128 -32.85 -3.12 4.83
C PHE A 128 -34.38 -3.14 4.80
N ASP A 129 -34.97 -4.21 4.25
CA ASP A 129 -36.42 -4.41 4.22
C ASP A 129 -37.00 -4.56 5.63
N ASN A 130 -36.30 -5.24 6.53
CA ASN A 130 -36.76 -5.40 7.91
C ASN A 130 -36.69 -4.08 8.69
N LEU A 131 -35.59 -3.32 8.55
CA LEU A 131 -35.45 -1.98 9.12
C LEU A 131 -36.56 -1.03 8.64
N LYS A 132 -36.88 -1.08 7.34
CA LYS A 132 -38.00 -0.33 6.76
C LYS A 132 -39.34 -0.75 7.37
N LYS A 133 -39.60 -2.07 7.42
CA LYS A 133 -40.85 -2.62 7.96
C LYS A 133 -41.06 -2.26 9.42
N GLN A 134 -39.98 -2.16 10.19
CA GLN A 134 -39.98 -1.80 11.61
C GLN A 134 -40.02 -0.29 11.85
N GLY A 135 -39.99 0.54 10.80
CA GLY A 135 -39.95 2.00 10.93
C GLY A 135 -38.65 2.55 11.49
N ALA A 136 -37.55 1.77 11.44
CA ALA A 136 -36.24 2.15 11.95
C ALA A 136 -35.52 3.17 11.05
N ILE A 137 -35.95 3.31 9.79
CA ILE A 137 -35.39 4.27 8.83
C ILE A 137 -36.47 5.25 8.36
N SER A 138 -36.08 6.52 8.20
CA SER A 138 -36.97 7.61 7.77
C SER A 138 -37.32 7.55 6.28
N GLU A 139 -36.36 7.21 5.44
CA GLU A 139 -36.54 7.10 3.99
C GLU A 139 -36.15 5.71 3.49
N PRO A 140 -36.84 5.16 2.48
CA PRO A 140 -36.52 3.84 1.93
C PRO A 140 -35.34 3.92 0.93
N VAL A 141 -34.26 4.61 1.32
CA VAL A 141 -33.02 4.73 0.55
C VAL A 141 -31.81 4.38 1.40
N PHE A 142 -30.77 3.87 0.74
CA PHE A 142 -29.43 3.80 1.30
C PHE A 142 -28.42 4.32 0.27
N ALA A 143 -27.26 4.77 0.75
CA ALA A 143 -26.20 5.31 -0.10
C ALA A 143 -24.82 4.91 0.38
N PHE A 144 -23.87 4.87 -0.56
CA PHE A 144 -22.47 4.57 -0.30
C PHE A 144 -21.59 5.75 -0.69
N PHE A 145 -20.68 6.10 0.20
CA PHE A 145 -19.49 6.86 -0.13
C PHE A 145 -18.26 5.97 0.10
N LEU A 146 -17.55 5.64 -0.98
CA LEU A 146 -16.36 4.77 -0.94
C LEU A 146 -15.11 5.61 -1.15
N SER A 147 -14.38 5.88 -0.05
CA SER A 147 -13.14 6.66 -0.09
C SER A 147 -11.99 5.81 -0.63
N LYS A 148 -11.17 6.42 -1.49
CA LYS A 148 -9.93 5.80 -1.99
C LYS A 148 -8.79 5.90 -0.97
N CYS A 149 -7.98 4.85 -0.84
CA CYS A 149 -6.66 4.91 -0.18
C CYS A 149 -6.61 5.33 1.32
N ARG A 150 -7.74 5.36 2.04
CA ARG A 150 -7.78 5.59 3.49
C ARG A 150 -8.41 4.40 4.19
N VAL A 151 -7.80 3.96 5.29
CA VAL A 151 -8.36 2.90 6.16
C VAL A 151 -9.73 3.35 6.74
N SER A 152 -9.96 4.66 6.87
CA SER A 152 -11.20 5.27 7.34
C SER A 152 -11.76 6.29 6.33
N GLY A 153 -13.09 6.45 6.32
CA GLY A 153 -13.79 7.43 5.47
C GLY A 153 -14.80 6.83 4.49
N CYS A 154 -14.92 5.50 4.40
CA CYS A 154 -16.05 4.89 3.72
C CYS A 154 -17.30 4.93 4.62
N VAL A 155 -18.44 5.30 4.05
CA VAL A 155 -19.72 5.43 4.77
C VAL A 155 -20.83 4.73 3.99
N VAL A 156 -21.64 3.96 4.72
CA VAL A 156 -22.95 3.50 4.25
C VAL A 156 -23.99 4.28 5.05
N MET A 157 -24.97 4.83 4.36
CA MET A 157 -26.03 5.65 4.93
C MET A 157 -27.34 4.90 4.74
N PHE A 158 -28.12 4.76 5.80
CA PHE A 158 -29.44 4.13 5.78
C PHE A 158 -30.47 5.16 6.20
N GLY A 159 -31.59 5.25 5.48
CA GLY A 159 -32.66 6.16 5.85
C GLY A 159 -32.53 7.59 5.30
N GLY A 160 -31.57 7.84 4.41
CA GLY A 160 -31.34 9.15 3.80
C GLY A 160 -29.98 9.23 3.11
N VAL A 161 -29.66 10.44 2.62
CA VAL A 161 -28.40 10.77 1.93
C VAL A 161 -27.80 12.04 2.53
N ASP A 162 -26.51 12.00 2.84
CA ASP A 162 -25.79 13.15 3.37
C ASP A 162 -25.20 13.99 2.22
N LYS A 163 -25.56 15.28 2.19
CA LYS A 163 -25.16 16.25 1.15
C LYS A 163 -23.66 16.52 1.15
N ASP A 164 -22.97 16.31 2.26
CA ASP A 164 -21.52 16.56 2.36
C ASP A 164 -20.70 15.58 1.49
N TYR A 165 -21.30 14.45 1.09
CA TYR A 165 -20.64 13.40 0.31
C TYR A 165 -20.86 13.48 -1.21
N TYR A 166 -21.65 14.44 -1.71
CA TYR A 166 -21.84 14.64 -3.15
C TYR A 166 -21.96 16.10 -3.57
N GLN A 167 -21.65 16.37 -4.84
CA GLN A 167 -21.76 17.70 -5.44
C GLN A 167 -22.90 17.73 -6.45
N GLY A 168 -23.58 18.88 -6.56
CA GLY A 168 -24.73 19.03 -7.45
C GLY A 168 -25.95 18.26 -6.95
N GLU A 169 -26.81 17.82 -7.87
CA GLU A 169 -28.07 17.13 -7.58
C GLU A 169 -28.00 15.64 -7.87
N LEU A 170 -28.82 14.85 -7.16
CA LEU A 170 -28.92 13.41 -7.38
C LEU A 170 -29.69 13.13 -8.67
N ASN A 171 -29.08 12.28 -9.51
CA ASN A 171 -29.67 11.85 -10.78
C ASN A 171 -30.29 10.47 -10.60
N TRP A 172 -31.62 10.40 -10.63
CA TRP A 172 -32.37 9.17 -10.45
C TRP A 172 -32.48 8.40 -11.77
N VAL A 173 -32.18 7.09 -11.72
CA VAL A 173 -32.27 6.18 -12.88
C VAL A 173 -33.26 5.08 -12.53
N PRO A 174 -34.31 4.86 -13.34
CA PRO A 174 -35.28 3.80 -13.08
C PRO A 174 -34.66 2.41 -13.24
N LEU A 175 -35.13 1.46 -12.43
CA LEU A 175 -34.79 0.05 -12.54
C LEU A 175 -35.90 -0.65 -13.34
N ASN A 176 -35.54 -1.42 -14.36
CA ASN A 176 -36.53 -2.06 -15.23
C ASN A 176 -36.88 -3.49 -14.78
N GLU A 177 -36.06 -4.08 -13.92
CA GLU A 177 -36.25 -5.42 -13.37
C GLU A 177 -35.94 -5.36 -11.88
N ILE A 178 -36.92 -5.73 -11.05
CA ILE A 178 -36.73 -5.88 -9.61
C ILE A 178 -36.01 -7.22 -9.46
N ALA A 179 -34.68 -7.23 -9.59
CA ALA A 179 -33.79 -8.37 -9.39
C ALA A 179 -32.48 -7.90 -8.78
N TYR A 180 -31.49 -7.56 -9.60
CA TYR A 180 -30.30 -6.84 -9.16
C TYR A 180 -30.53 -5.33 -9.19
N TRP A 181 -29.61 -4.56 -8.59
CA TRP A 181 -29.44 -3.12 -8.85
C TRP A 181 -28.94 -2.88 -10.28
N ARG A 182 -29.77 -3.30 -11.25
CA ARG A 182 -29.49 -3.35 -12.67
C ARG A 182 -30.10 -2.12 -13.34
N ILE A 183 -29.23 -1.27 -13.85
CA ILE A 183 -29.65 -0.20 -14.75
C ILE A 183 -29.77 -0.77 -16.16
N ASN A 184 -30.95 -0.61 -16.77
CA ASN A 184 -31.28 -1.10 -18.10
C ASN A 184 -31.49 0.08 -19.04
N MET A 185 -30.60 0.21 -20.03
CA MET A 185 -30.68 1.25 -21.04
C MET A 185 -30.74 0.57 -22.40
N GLY A 186 -31.96 0.20 -22.80
CA GLY A 186 -32.25 -0.62 -23.99
C GLY A 186 -31.95 0.07 -25.32
N GLN A 187 -31.93 -0.75 -26.37
CA GLN A 187 -31.84 -0.31 -27.76
C GLN A 187 -33.06 0.55 -28.15
N GLN A 188 -32.79 1.71 -28.73
CA GLN A 188 -33.70 2.56 -29.53
C GLN A 188 -35.22 2.42 -29.24
N ALA A 189 -35.75 3.32 -28.42
CA ALA A 189 -37.16 3.72 -28.52
C ALA A 189 -37.37 5.24 -28.73
N SER A 190 -36.43 6.11 -28.33
CA SER A 190 -36.51 7.55 -28.62
C SER A 190 -35.17 8.29 -28.41
N PRO A 191 -34.85 9.38 -29.15
CA PRO A 191 -33.71 10.27 -28.87
C PRO A 191 -33.77 10.97 -27.49
N SER A 192 -34.92 10.92 -26.81
CA SER A 192 -35.14 11.49 -25.48
C SER A 192 -34.89 10.50 -24.33
N GLU A 193 -34.71 9.21 -24.63
CA GLU A 193 -34.36 8.21 -23.62
C GLU A 193 -32.85 8.06 -23.56
N GLY A 194 -32.31 8.34 -22.38
CA GLY A 194 -30.88 8.25 -22.15
C GLY A 194 -30.33 6.85 -22.39
N TYR A 195 -29.05 6.75 -22.75
CA TYR A 195 -28.35 5.48 -22.93
C TYR A 195 -27.03 5.45 -22.16
N LEU A 196 -26.55 4.24 -21.86
CA LEU A 196 -25.20 4.03 -21.34
C LEU A 196 -24.20 3.90 -22.48
N ASN A 197 -23.27 4.84 -22.59
CA ASN A 197 -22.11 4.71 -23.46
C ASN A 197 -20.82 4.72 -22.64
N ILE A 198 -19.90 3.81 -22.98
CA ILE A 198 -18.54 3.84 -22.43
C ILE A 198 -17.61 4.36 -23.51
N SER A 199 -16.94 5.47 -23.21
CA SER A 199 -16.01 6.10 -24.14
C SER A 199 -14.65 6.33 -23.51
N MET A 200 -13.61 6.34 -24.35
CA MET A 200 -12.25 6.66 -23.93
C MET A 200 -11.54 7.38 -25.06
N LYS A 201 -10.76 8.43 -24.74
CA LYS A 201 -10.13 9.32 -25.75
C LYS A 201 -11.14 9.82 -26.80
N ARG A 202 -12.35 10.19 -26.36
CA ARG A 202 -13.47 10.66 -27.21
C ARG A 202 -13.99 9.65 -28.24
N LYS A 203 -13.68 8.35 -28.09
CA LYS A 203 -14.22 7.27 -28.91
C LYS A 203 -15.11 6.37 -28.07
N VAL A 204 -16.28 6.01 -28.57
CA VAL A 204 -17.13 4.98 -27.93
C VAL A 204 -16.43 3.63 -28.09
N ILE A 205 -16.08 3.02 -26.95
CA ILE A 205 -15.33 1.76 -26.87
C ILE A 205 -16.24 0.59 -26.45
N ALA A 206 -17.40 0.90 -25.85
CA ALA A 206 -18.40 -0.08 -25.42
C ALA A 206 -19.81 0.48 -25.47
N CYS A 207 -20.77 -0.44 -25.42
CA CYS A 207 -22.18 -0.13 -25.19
C CYS A 207 -22.79 0.84 -26.22
N SER A 208 -22.25 0.88 -27.45
CA SER A 208 -22.73 1.77 -28.52
C SER A 208 -24.17 1.51 -28.96
N ARG A 209 -24.76 0.38 -28.54
CA ARG A 209 -26.16 0.00 -28.75
C ARG A 209 -26.90 -0.20 -27.41
N GLY A 210 -26.43 0.45 -26.35
CA GLY A 210 -26.86 0.17 -24.98
C GLY A 210 -26.24 -1.10 -24.42
N CYS A 211 -26.18 -1.17 -23.09
CA CYS A 211 -25.80 -2.35 -22.33
C CYS A 211 -26.42 -2.26 -20.93
N HIS A 212 -26.41 -3.37 -20.21
CA HIS A 212 -26.86 -3.42 -18.82
C HIS A 212 -25.66 -3.39 -17.88
N VAL A 213 -25.81 -2.70 -16.77
CA VAL A 213 -24.80 -2.67 -15.69
C VAL A 213 -25.48 -2.98 -14.38
N ILE A 214 -24.80 -3.77 -13.56
CA ILE A 214 -25.20 -4.06 -12.18
C ILE A 214 -24.30 -3.20 -11.28
N MET A 215 -24.93 -2.47 -10.36
CA MET A 215 -24.22 -1.73 -9.32
C MET A 215 -23.99 -2.66 -8.13
N ASP A 216 -22.75 -3.15 -8.01
CA ASP A 216 -22.36 -4.15 -7.01
C ASP A 216 -21.23 -3.60 -6.14
N THR A 217 -21.50 -3.37 -4.85
CA THR A 217 -20.52 -2.95 -3.85
C THR A 217 -19.69 -4.10 -3.28
N GLY A 218 -20.11 -5.35 -3.48
CA GLY A 218 -19.39 -6.55 -3.07
C GLY A 218 -18.27 -6.96 -4.03
N THR A 219 -18.27 -6.44 -5.27
CA THR A 219 -17.23 -6.73 -6.27
C THR A 219 -16.23 -5.57 -6.41
N PRO A 220 -14.93 -5.77 -6.11
CA PRO A 220 -13.95 -4.68 -6.16
C PRO A 220 -13.44 -4.30 -7.55
N VAL A 221 -13.81 -5.07 -8.58
CA VAL A 221 -13.31 -4.90 -9.94
C VAL A 221 -14.48 -4.65 -10.90
N THR A 222 -14.26 -3.80 -11.91
CA THR A 222 -15.23 -3.69 -13.00
C THR A 222 -15.17 -4.95 -13.86
N VAL A 223 -16.17 -5.81 -13.73
CA VAL A 223 -16.32 -7.04 -14.53
C VAL A 223 -17.16 -6.75 -15.77
N GLY A 224 -16.80 -7.36 -16.89
CA GLY A 224 -17.57 -7.26 -18.11
C GLY A 224 -17.19 -8.33 -19.14
N PRO A 225 -17.89 -8.38 -20.29
CA PRO A 225 -17.60 -9.35 -21.34
C PRO A 225 -16.13 -9.29 -21.77
N THR A 226 -15.47 -10.45 -21.88
CA THR A 226 -14.03 -10.58 -22.16
C THR A 226 -13.57 -9.74 -23.36
N ARG A 227 -14.35 -9.74 -24.45
CA ARG A 227 -14.04 -8.94 -25.65
C ARG A 227 -13.97 -7.44 -25.34
N LEU A 228 -14.88 -6.96 -24.49
CA LEU A 228 -14.92 -5.56 -24.09
C LEU A 228 -13.73 -5.21 -23.19
N VAL A 229 -13.53 -5.99 -22.12
CA VAL A 229 -12.42 -5.78 -21.19
C VAL A 229 -11.09 -5.78 -21.94
N ASN A 230 -10.88 -6.70 -22.87
CA ASN A 230 -9.67 -6.76 -23.69
C ASN A 230 -9.46 -5.52 -24.57
N ASN A 231 -10.54 -4.94 -25.11
CA ASN A 231 -10.44 -3.70 -25.91
C ASN A 231 -10.03 -2.51 -25.05
N ILE A 232 -10.57 -2.42 -23.82
CA ILE A 232 -10.19 -1.40 -22.85
C ILE A 232 -8.72 -1.58 -22.45
N GLN A 233 -8.32 -2.81 -22.12
CA GLN A 233 -6.95 -3.13 -21.72
C GLN A 233 -5.93 -2.76 -22.81
N LYS A 234 -6.18 -3.09 -24.08
CA LYS A 234 -5.30 -2.70 -25.21
C LYS A 234 -5.01 -1.20 -25.31
N LEU A 235 -5.95 -0.36 -24.85
CA LEU A 235 -5.82 1.09 -24.88
C LEU A 235 -5.12 1.66 -23.64
N ILE A 236 -5.01 0.88 -22.56
CA ILE A 236 -4.35 1.23 -21.29
C ILE A 236 -2.93 0.66 -21.27
N THR A 237 -2.75 -0.61 -21.63
CA THR A 237 -1.47 -1.32 -21.72
C THR A 237 -1.25 -1.87 -23.13
N PRO A 238 -0.51 -1.18 -24.00
CA PRO A 238 -0.13 -1.71 -25.31
C PRO A 238 0.90 -2.85 -25.14
N GLY A 239 0.44 -4.07 -24.81
CA GLY A 239 1.29 -5.25 -24.57
C GLY A 239 0.54 -6.44 -23.96
N HIS A 240 1.21 -7.58 -23.77
CA HIS A 240 0.62 -8.80 -23.15
C HIS A 240 0.61 -8.77 -21.61
N ARG A 241 0.87 -7.62 -20.98
CA ARG A 241 0.94 -7.48 -19.50
C ARG A 241 -0.13 -6.53 -19.01
N HIS A 242 -0.95 -6.96 -18.06
CA HIS A 242 -1.99 -6.18 -17.38
C HIS A 242 -1.42 -5.20 -16.32
N TYR A 243 -0.16 -4.79 -16.47
CA TYR A 243 0.55 -3.94 -15.52
C TYR A 243 0.88 -2.60 -16.17
N VAL A 244 0.64 -1.51 -15.44
CA VAL A 244 0.99 -0.14 -15.82
C VAL A 244 2.02 0.36 -14.81
N SER A 245 3.09 1.02 -15.27
CA SER A 245 4.00 1.74 -14.37
C SER A 245 3.25 2.80 -13.56
N CYS A 246 3.55 2.93 -12.27
CA CYS A 246 2.95 3.96 -11.41
C CYS A 246 3.16 5.38 -11.97
N PHE A 247 4.21 5.61 -12.76
CA PHE A 247 4.50 6.90 -13.40
C PHE A 247 3.58 7.23 -14.58
N ALA A 248 3.03 6.23 -15.25
CA ALA A 248 2.14 6.44 -16.38
C ALA A 248 0.69 6.73 -15.96
N ILE A 249 0.33 6.60 -14.68
CA ILE A 249 -1.04 6.81 -14.19
C ILE A 249 -1.56 8.20 -14.58
N ASN A 250 -0.72 9.24 -14.51
CA ASN A 250 -1.12 10.62 -14.83
C ASN A 250 -1.27 10.88 -16.34
N THR A 251 -0.78 9.98 -17.20
CA THR A 251 -0.84 10.13 -18.67
C THR A 251 -1.92 9.24 -19.31
N LEU A 252 -2.48 8.30 -18.53
CA LEU A 252 -3.54 7.43 -18.99
C LEU A 252 -4.90 8.16 -19.13
N PRO A 253 -5.70 7.82 -20.15
CA PRO A 253 -6.99 8.48 -20.41
C PRO A 253 -8.03 8.15 -19.33
N SER A 254 -8.98 9.05 -19.07
CA SER A 254 -10.16 8.69 -18.27
C SER A 254 -11.09 7.78 -19.08
N ILE A 255 -11.69 6.78 -18.42
CA ILE A 255 -12.83 6.04 -18.97
C ILE A 255 -14.07 6.86 -18.64
N LEU A 256 -14.88 7.20 -19.63
CA LEU A 256 -16.08 8.01 -19.45
C LEU A 256 -17.33 7.12 -19.57
N PHE A 257 -18.09 7.01 -18.49
CA PHE A 257 -19.42 6.42 -18.49
C PHE A 257 -20.44 7.53 -18.68
N THR A 258 -21.18 7.51 -19.77
CA THR A 258 -22.30 8.44 -19.98
C THR A 258 -23.58 7.70 -19.65
N ILE A 259 -24.31 8.10 -18.60
CA ILE A 259 -25.61 7.52 -18.21
C ILE A 259 -26.64 8.64 -18.28
N ASN A 260 -27.75 8.44 -18.99
CA ASN A 260 -28.77 9.47 -19.17
C ASN A 260 -28.25 10.81 -19.71
N GLY A 261 -27.24 10.76 -20.59
CA GLY A 261 -26.58 11.97 -21.12
C GLY A 261 -25.65 12.68 -20.12
N ILE A 262 -25.56 12.19 -18.88
CA ILE A 262 -24.67 12.71 -17.84
C ILE A 262 -23.36 11.94 -17.87
N ASN A 263 -22.27 12.69 -17.80
CA ASN A 263 -20.91 12.19 -17.93
C ASN A 263 -20.29 11.93 -16.56
N TYR A 264 -19.96 10.66 -16.30
CA TYR A 264 -19.26 10.19 -15.09
C TYR A 264 -17.83 9.77 -15.47
N PRO A 265 -16.85 10.69 -15.38
CA PRO A 265 -15.46 10.39 -15.72
C PRO A 265 -14.81 9.55 -14.61
N MET A 266 -14.28 8.39 -14.99
CA MET A 266 -13.45 7.53 -14.16
C MET A 266 -11.96 7.76 -14.54
N PRO A 267 -11.22 8.57 -13.76
CA PRO A 267 -9.82 8.87 -14.07
C PRO A 267 -8.94 7.62 -13.92
N ALA A 268 -7.74 7.64 -14.51
CA ALA A 268 -6.79 6.53 -14.45
C ALA A 268 -6.49 6.04 -13.03
N ARG A 269 -6.36 6.97 -12.08
CA ARG A 269 -6.21 6.62 -10.67
C ARG A 269 -7.38 5.80 -10.12
N ALA A 270 -8.59 5.86 -10.68
CA ALA A 270 -9.75 5.13 -10.15
C ALA A 270 -9.81 3.68 -10.67
N TYR A 271 -9.25 3.38 -11.85
CA TYR A 271 -9.28 2.03 -12.43
C TYR A 271 -7.92 1.31 -12.43
N ILE A 272 -6.86 1.97 -11.96
CA ILE A 272 -5.56 1.35 -11.71
C ILE A 272 -5.44 1.06 -10.21
N LEU A 273 -5.42 -0.23 -9.87
CA LEU A 273 -5.14 -0.71 -8.52
C LEU A 273 -3.64 -0.59 -8.23
N LYS A 274 -3.29 0.15 -7.19
CA LYS A 274 -1.90 0.23 -6.71
C LYS A 274 -1.65 -0.93 -5.75
N ILE A 275 -1.03 -2.00 -6.24
CA ILE A 275 -0.62 -3.13 -5.40
C ILE A 275 0.51 -2.63 -4.48
N ARG A 276 0.27 -2.61 -3.17
CA ARG A 276 1.24 -2.17 -2.15
C ARG A 276 2.03 -3.32 -1.52
N ASN A 277 1.67 -4.58 -1.77
CA ASN A 277 2.34 -5.74 -1.20
C ASN A 277 3.24 -6.39 -2.25
N LEU A 278 4.55 -6.23 -2.08
CA LEU A 278 5.54 -7.01 -2.80
C LEU A 278 5.67 -8.36 -2.09
N VAL A 279 5.29 -9.44 -2.78
CA VAL A 279 5.41 -10.80 -2.26
C VAL A 279 6.53 -11.49 -3.02
N SER A 280 7.61 -11.84 -2.31
CA SER A 280 8.68 -12.67 -2.86
C SER A 280 8.40 -14.13 -2.55
N LEU A 281 8.02 -14.91 -3.57
CA LEU A 281 7.77 -16.34 -3.41
C LEU A 281 9.10 -17.09 -3.30
N LYS A 282 9.17 -18.08 -2.40
CA LYS A 282 10.35 -18.93 -2.17
C LYS A 282 11.62 -18.13 -1.85
N GLN A 283 11.48 -17.01 -1.13
CA GLN A 283 12.63 -16.24 -0.68
C GLN A 283 13.49 -17.06 0.28
N LEU A 284 14.75 -17.29 -0.10
CA LEU A 284 15.73 -17.84 0.82
C LEU A 284 16.18 -16.74 1.78
N PHE A 285 16.19 -17.01 3.07
CA PHE A 285 16.72 -16.12 4.11
C PHE A 285 17.50 -16.92 5.14
N GLY A 286 18.47 -16.26 5.80
CA GLY A 286 19.24 -16.87 6.88
C GLY A 286 18.51 -16.73 8.21
N LEU A 287 18.50 -17.79 9.00
CA LEU A 287 18.08 -17.75 10.40
C LEU A 287 19.30 -17.50 11.26
N SER A 288 19.26 -16.44 12.06
CA SER A 288 20.26 -16.18 13.09
C SER A 288 20.17 -17.27 14.17
N GLN A 289 21.31 -17.84 14.56
CA GLN A 289 21.39 -18.86 15.62
C GLN A 289 22.19 -18.37 16.82
N GLU A 290 23.21 -17.56 16.56
CA GLU A 290 24.07 -16.92 17.55
C GLU A 290 24.37 -15.50 17.07
N GLU A 291 24.30 -14.52 17.97
CA GLU A 291 24.43 -13.10 17.68
C GLU A 291 25.53 -12.49 18.54
N TYR A 292 26.42 -11.72 17.92
CA TYR A 292 27.49 -10.99 18.60
C TYR A 292 27.49 -9.55 18.10
N GLY A 293 27.43 -8.58 19.02
CA GLY A 293 27.51 -7.15 18.68
C GLY A 293 26.20 -6.53 18.18
N PHE A 294 25.07 -7.24 18.29
CA PHE A 294 23.72 -6.71 18.00
C PHE A 294 22.89 -6.45 19.26
N ASP A 295 23.48 -6.60 20.45
CA ASP A 295 22.81 -6.35 21.73
C ASP A 295 22.22 -4.92 21.78
N GLY A 296 20.90 -4.82 21.90
CA GLY A 296 20.20 -3.53 21.94
C GLY A 296 20.02 -2.84 20.59
N ALA A 297 20.28 -3.53 19.47
CA ALA A 297 20.00 -3.01 18.13
C ALA A 297 18.49 -2.72 17.97
N PRO A 298 18.10 -1.61 17.30
CA PRO A 298 16.70 -1.22 17.12
C PRO A 298 16.01 -1.97 15.95
N PHE A 299 16.57 -3.09 15.49
CA PHE A 299 16.10 -3.84 14.33
C PHE A 299 16.18 -5.35 14.56
N ASP A 300 15.27 -6.10 13.93
CA ASP A 300 15.17 -7.57 14.08
C ASP A 300 16.02 -8.35 13.06
N GLY A 301 16.58 -7.69 12.05
CA GLY A 301 17.42 -8.34 11.05
C GLY A 301 17.85 -7.43 9.90
N VAL A 302 18.62 -8.01 8.98
CA VAL A 302 19.20 -7.30 7.82
C VAL A 302 18.55 -7.76 6.52
N LEU A 303 18.03 -6.81 5.75
CA LEU A 303 17.50 -7.04 4.41
C LEU A 303 18.57 -6.72 3.36
N GLY A 304 19.24 -7.74 2.82
CA GLY A 304 20.32 -7.58 1.86
C GLY A 304 19.85 -7.05 0.49
N LEU A 305 20.41 -5.92 0.04
CA LEU A 305 20.08 -5.25 -1.23
C LEU A 305 21.28 -5.09 -2.19
N ALA A 306 22.41 -5.72 -1.88
CA ALA A 306 23.57 -5.77 -2.78
C ALA A 306 23.37 -6.77 -3.93
N PHE A 307 24.39 -6.94 -4.77
CA PHE A 307 24.34 -7.83 -5.93
C PHE A 307 24.39 -9.31 -5.52
N PRO A 308 23.82 -10.25 -6.30
CA PRO A 308 23.80 -11.67 -5.94
C PRO A 308 25.19 -12.28 -5.78
N SER A 309 26.21 -11.69 -6.40
CA SER A 309 27.60 -12.18 -6.40
C SER A 309 28.26 -12.21 -5.02
N ILE A 310 27.78 -11.41 -4.05
CA ILE A 310 28.32 -11.41 -2.68
C ILE A 310 27.41 -12.16 -1.70
N SER A 311 26.36 -12.79 -2.19
CA SER A 311 25.41 -13.51 -1.36
C SER A 311 26.00 -14.83 -0.86
N THR A 312 25.85 -15.07 0.44
CA THR A 312 26.30 -16.31 1.07
C THR A 312 25.54 -17.51 0.53
N LYS A 313 26.27 -18.58 0.17
CA LYS A 313 25.71 -19.84 -0.38
C LYS A 313 24.87 -19.63 -1.66
N GLY A 314 25.10 -18.55 -2.40
CA GLY A 314 24.40 -18.27 -3.66
C GLY A 314 22.92 -17.93 -3.50
N ALA A 315 22.48 -17.47 -2.31
CA ALA A 315 21.11 -17.04 -2.12
C ALA A 315 20.77 -15.86 -3.04
N ILE A 316 19.60 -15.86 -3.65
CA ILE A 316 19.16 -14.74 -4.49
C ILE A 316 18.60 -13.63 -3.57
N PRO A 317 19.15 -12.40 -3.58
CA PRO A 317 18.63 -11.30 -2.77
C PRO A 317 17.17 -10.98 -3.10
N ILE A 318 16.45 -10.42 -2.13
CA ILE A 318 15.01 -10.21 -2.25
C ILE A 318 14.63 -9.30 -3.42
N PHE A 319 15.45 -8.29 -3.70
CA PHE A 319 15.23 -7.40 -4.83
C PHE A 319 15.23 -8.16 -6.17
N ASP A 320 16.19 -9.07 -6.38
CA ASP A 320 16.32 -9.85 -7.60
C ASP A 320 15.20 -10.87 -7.75
N ASN A 321 14.78 -11.50 -6.65
CA ASN A 321 13.62 -12.39 -6.66
C ASN A 321 12.35 -11.64 -7.03
N LEU A 322 12.08 -10.50 -6.40
CA LEU A 322 10.94 -9.66 -6.73
C LEU A 322 10.98 -9.19 -8.19
N TRP A 323 12.15 -8.78 -8.68
CA TRP A 323 12.31 -8.36 -10.07
C TRP A 323 12.09 -9.50 -11.06
N SER A 324 12.69 -10.67 -10.83
CA SER A 324 12.53 -11.84 -11.70
C SER A 324 11.11 -12.41 -11.68
N GLN A 325 10.39 -12.27 -10.57
CA GLN A 325 8.96 -12.60 -10.45
C GLN A 325 8.03 -11.55 -11.07
N GLY A 326 8.58 -10.46 -11.62
CA GLY A 326 7.82 -9.41 -12.30
C GLY A 326 7.04 -8.48 -11.35
N ALA A 327 7.45 -8.40 -10.07
CA ALA A 327 6.76 -7.60 -9.06
C ALA A 327 6.81 -6.07 -9.35
N PHE A 328 7.79 -5.62 -10.15
CA PHE A 328 7.88 -4.25 -10.64
C PHE A 328 8.54 -4.18 -12.02
N SER A 329 8.23 -3.13 -12.78
CA SER A 329 8.73 -2.92 -14.15
C SER A 329 10.10 -2.26 -14.23
N GLU A 330 10.45 -1.44 -13.23
CA GLU A 330 11.72 -0.71 -13.19
C GLU A 330 12.63 -1.37 -12.15
N PRO A 331 13.82 -1.85 -12.54
CA PRO A 331 14.76 -2.52 -11.64
C PRO A 331 15.55 -1.51 -10.82
N VAL A 332 14.84 -0.61 -10.15
CA VAL A 332 15.40 0.41 -9.28
C VAL A 332 14.77 0.31 -7.89
N PHE A 333 15.56 0.63 -6.87
CA PHE A 333 15.05 0.95 -5.54
C PHE A 333 15.66 2.25 -5.04
N ALA A 334 14.99 2.94 -4.14
CA ALA A 334 15.43 4.25 -3.68
C ALA A 334 15.15 4.46 -2.19
N PHE A 335 15.96 5.34 -1.59
CA PHE A 335 15.88 5.70 -0.18
C PHE A 335 15.74 7.21 -0.01
N TYR A 336 14.77 7.59 0.80
CA TYR A 336 14.70 8.89 1.44
C TYR A 336 14.79 8.66 2.95
N LEU A 337 15.82 9.23 3.59
CA LEU A 337 16.04 9.10 5.03
C LEU A 337 15.74 10.44 5.72
N SER A 338 14.67 10.48 6.51
CA SER A 338 14.23 11.67 7.23
C SER A 338 15.19 12.02 8.37
N LYS A 339 15.49 13.32 8.52
CA LYS A 339 16.41 13.83 9.55
C LYS A 339 15.82 13.85 10.96
N TYR A 340 14.51 14.06 11.11
CA TYR A 340 13.89 14.42 12.40
C TYR A 340 12.90 13.40 12.95
N LYS A 341 12.32 12.54 12.11
CA LYS A 341 11.35 11.51 12.54
C LYS A 341 11.50 10.23 11.71
N PRO A 342 11.65 9.05 12.33
CA PRO A 342 11.73 7.76 11.63
C PRO A 342 10.53 7.51 10.70
N GLU A 343 9.35 7.98 11.09
CA GLU A 343 8.08 7.85 10.34
C GLU A 343 8.08 8.55 8.98
N GLY A 344 9.05 9.44 8.73
CA GLY A 344 9.20 10.16 7.47
C GLY A 344 10.13 9.48 6.46
N SER A 345 10.92 8.48 6.86
CA SER A 345 11.82 7.77 5.95
C SER A 345 11.05 6.80 5.06
N VAL A 346 11.49 6.63 3.82
CA VAL A 346 10.81 5.78 2.82
C VAL A 346 11.84 4.98 2.02
N VAL A 347 11.59 3.67 1.89
CA VAL A 347 12.18 2.83 0.85
C VAL A 347 11.16 2.63 -0.28
N MET A 348 11.63 2.74 -1.52
CA MET A 348 10.82 2.61 -2.73
C MET A 348 11.38 1.49 -3.57
N PHE A 349 10.53 0.60 -4.06
CA PHE A 349 10.90 -0.47 -4.99
C PHE A 349 10.10 -0.29 -6.29
N GLY A 350 10.76 -0.43 -7.43
CA GLY A 350 10.08 -0.33 -8.73
C GLY A 350 9.90 1.08 -9.28
N GLY A 351 10.62 2.07 -8.72
CA GLY A 351 10.53 3.47 -9.15
C GLY A 351 11.00 4.48 -8.10
N VAL A 352 10.97 5.77 -8.46
CA VAL A 352 11.36 6.91 -7.61
C VAL A 352 10.25 7.96 -7.52
N ASP A 353 10.07 8.59 -6.36
CA ASP A 353 9.08 9.67 -6.17
C ASP A 353 9.78 11.03 -6.05
N HIS A 354 9.50 11.92 -7.01
CA HIS A 354 10.15 13.24 -7.14
C HIS A 354 9.86 14.17 -5.95
N ARG A 355 8.87 13.85 -5.10
CA ARG A 355 8.55 14.66 -3.91
C ARG A 355 9.62 14.58 -2.81
N TYR A 356 10.58 13.66 -2.92
CA TYR A 356 11.61 13.44 -1.90
C TYR A 356 12.98 14.00 -2.26
N TYR A 357 13.15 14.59 -3.45
CA TYR A 357 14.40 15.21 -3.86
C TYR A 357 14.19 16.49 -4.68
N LYS A 358 15.24 17.30 -4.76
CA LYS A 358 15.28 18.55 -5.51
C LYS A 358 16.23 18.41 -6.70
N GLY A 359 15.85 19.01 -7.83
CA GLY A 359 16.66 18.99 -9.05
C GLY A 359 16.65 17.62 -9.75
N GLU A 360 17.73 17.34 -10.48
CA GLU A 360 17.90 16.12 -11.28
C GLU A 360 18.75 15.07 -10.55
N LEU A 361 18.52 13.79 -10.88
CA LEU A 361 19.35 12.69 -10.38
C LEU A 361 20.68 12.64 -11.13
N ASN A 362 21.77 12.71 -10.36
CA ASN A 362 23.12 12.55 -10.89
C ASN A 362 23.52 11.07 -10.86
N TRP A 363 23.62 10.47 -12.05
CA TRP A 363 23.92 9.05 -12.19
C TRP A 363 25.43 8.78 -12.16
N ILE A 364 25.84 7.89 -11.27
CA ILE A 364 27.22 7.51 -11.01
C ILE A 364 27.35 6.00 -11.27
N PRO A 365 28.20 5.55 -12.21
CA PRO A 365 28.37 4.13 -12.47
C PRO A 365 28.98 3.42 -11.26
N VAL A 366 28.50 2.21 -10.97
CA VAL A 366 29.11 1.32 -9.98
C VAL A 366 30.42 0.79 -10.56
N SER A 367 31.52 0.89 -9.81
CA SER A 367 32.85 0.47 -10.28
C SER A 367 32.97 -1.05 -10.42
N GLN A 368 32.34 -1.80 -9.52
CA GLN A 368 32.31 -3.26 -9.54
C GLN A 368 30.94 -3.74 -9.05
N PRO A 369 30.12 -4.43 -9.87
CA PRO A 369 28.76 -4.85 -9.53
C PRO A 369 28.73 -6.06 -8.58
N ARG A 370 29.49 -5.94 -7.48
CA ARG A 370 29.48 -6.81 -6.31
C ARG A 370 28.82 -6.10 -5.13
N HIS A 371 29.24 -4.86 -4.91
CA HIS A 371 28.71 -3.95 -3.92
C HIS A 371 28.24 -2.67 -4.61
N TRP A 372 27.56 -1.80 -3.86
CA TRP A 372 27.26 -0.44 -4.28
C TRP A 372 28.50 0.45 -4.12
N LEU A 373 29.55 0.13 -4.87
CA LEU A 373 30.85 0.77 -4.82
C LEU A 373 30.98 1.79 -5.96
N ILE A 374 31.28 3.05 -5.63
CA ILE A 374 31.41 4.14 -6.61
C ILE A 374 32.78 4.81 -6.53
N SER A 375 33.20 5.43 -7.62
CA SER A 375 34.43 6.23 -7.66
C SER A 375 34.19 7.63 -7.08
N MET A 376 35.13 8.09 -6.25
CA MET A 376 35.13 9.41 -5.64
C MET A 376 36.44 10.13 -6.00
N ASN A 377 36.33 11.38 -6.45
CA ASN A 377 37.46 12.14 -6.97
C ASN A 377 38.35 12.69 -5.86
N HIS A 378 37.76 13.30 -4.83
CA HIS A 378 38.47 13.79 -3.64
C HIS A 378 37.46 14.19 -2.55
N ILE A 379 37.97 14.38 -1.33
CA ILE A 379 37.25 15.04 -0.23
C ILE A 379 37.96 16.35 0.07
N SER A 380 37.22 17.45 0.15
CA SER A 380 37.77 18.76 0.48
C SER A 380 37.07 19.40 1.67
N MET A 381 37.79 20.28 2.36
CA MET A 381 37.28 21.06 3.48
C MET A 381 37.99 22.41 3.47
N ASN A 382 37.24 23.51 3.57
CA ASN A 382 37.77 24.87 3.51
C ASN A 382 38.61 25.16 2.24
N GLY A 383 38.18 24.64 1.09
CA GLY A 383 38.88 24.82 -0.20
C GLY A 383 40.13 23.97 -0.40
N ASN A 384 40.55 23.17 0.59
CA ASN A 384 41.72 22.29 0.49
C ASN A 384 41.29 20.83 0.37
N ILE A 385 42.01 20.05 -0.43
CA ILE A 385 41.83 18.59 -0.49
C ILE A 385 42.38 17.99 0.80
N VAL A 386 41.54 17.26 1.54
CA VAL A 386 41.88 16.66 2.84
C VAL A 386 41.98 15.14 2.78
N ALA A 387 41.38 14.50 1.77
CA ALA A 387 41.49 13.06 1.52
C ALA A 387 41.21 12.73 0.05
N CYS A 388 41.58 11.51 -0.36
CA CYS A 388 41.39 10.99 -1.72
C CYS A 388 42.00 11.90 -2.81
N SER A 389 43.21 12.44 -2.59
CA SER A 389 43.85 13.37 -3.54
C SER A 389 44.13 12.79 -4.93
N HIS A 390 44.20 11.47 -5.05
CA HIS A 390 44.40 10.74 -6.30
C HIS A 390 43.15 9.95 -6.72
N GLY A 391 41.98 10.30 -6.17
CA GLY A 391 40.78 9.50 -6.25
C GLY A 391 40.81 8.31 -5.29
N CYS A 392 39.63 7.80 -4.99
CA CYS A 392 39.41 6.60 -4.18
C CYS A 392 38.05 5.99 -4.55
N GLN A 393 37.64 4.93 -3.85
CA GLN A 393 36.29 4.39 -3.98
C GLN A 393 35.51 4.50 -2.66
N ALA A 394 34.19 4.49 -2.77
CA ALA A 394 33.30 4.57 -1.62
C ALA A 394 32.15 3.58 -1.75
N PHE A 395 31.92 2.78 -0.71
CA PHE A 395 30.69 2.00 -0.56
C PHE A 395 29.56 2.95 -0.16
N VAL A 396 28.40 2.78 -0.79
CA VAL A 396 27.16 3.49 -0.41
C VAL A 396 26.26 2.50 0.31
N ASP A 397 26.07 2.68 1.62
CA ASP A 397 25.52 1.64 2.48
C ASP A 397 24.53 2.17 3.51
N THR A 398 23.25 1.82 3.33
CA THR A 398 22.15 2.13 4.27
C THR A 398 22.21 1.30 5.56
N GLY A 399 23.07 0.28 5.62
CA GLY A 399 23.27 -0.54 6.82
C GLY A 399 24.28 0.04 7.81
N THR A 400 24.95 1.13 7.46
CA THR A 400 25.99 1.76 8.29
C THR A 400 25.58 3.15 8.73
N SER A 401 25.69 3.43 10.03
CA SER A 401 25.27 4.72 10.59
C SER A 401 26.20 5.90 10.28
N LEU A 402 27.52 5.66 10.19
CA LEU A 402 28.56 6.69 10.17
C LEU A 402 29.30 6.77 8.83
N ILE A 403 30.28 7.67 8.72
CA ILE A 403 31.19 7.72 7.57
C ILE A 403 32.52 7.11 7.99
N TYR A 404 32.92 6.04 7.31
CA TYR A 404 34.19 5.39 7.57
C TYR A 404 35.19 5.64 6.44
N GLY A 405 36.47 5.67 6.79
CA GLY A 405 37.57 5.77 5.83
C GLY A 405 38.88 5.29 6.44
N PRO A 406 40.00 5.40 5.71
CA PRO A 406 41.33 5.13 6.25
C PRO A 406 41.61 6.01 7.47
N THR A 407 42.04 5.40 8.56
CA THR A 407 42.23 5.98 9.90
C THR A 407 43.15 7.19 9.84
N ASP A 408 44.24 7.15 9.07
CA ASP A 408 45.15 8.30 8.95
C ASP A 408 44.45 9.52 8.33
N LEU A 409 43.66 9.30 7.27
CA LEU A 409 42.91 10.36 6.59
C LEU A 409 41.77 10.90 7.46
N VAL A 410 41.02 10.00 8.12
CA VAL A 410 39.96 10.36 9.05
C VAL A 410 40.51 11.12 10.26
N THR A 411 41.63 10.68 10.81
CA THR A 411 42.33 11.36 11.91
C THR A 411 42.73 12.78 11.50
N ASN A 412 43.20 12.97 10.26
CA ASN A 412 43.52 14.31 9.74
C ASN A 412 42.29 15.20 9.60
N ILE A 413 41.16 14.67 9.09
CA ILE A 413 39.89 15.41 9.03
C ILE A 413 39.44 15.82 10.44
N ASN A 414 39.50 14.89 11.41
CA ASN A 414 39.15 15.16 12.80
C ASN A 414 40.06 16.23 13.46
N LYS A 415 41.37 16.23 13.16
CA LYS A 415 42.29 17.27 13.61
C LYS A 415 41.93 18.65 13.06
N LEU A 416 41.48 18.76 11.80
CA LEU A 416 41.05 20.04 11.22
C LEU A 416 39.82 20.64 11.93
N MET A 417 39.02 19.80 12.58
CA MET A 417 37.88 20.21 13.40
C MET A 417 38.24 20.51 14.86
N ASN A 418 39.52 20.37 15.23
CA ASN A 418 40.00 20.40 16.61
C ASN A 418 39.30 19.35 17.50
N ALA A 419 38.97 18.19 16.90
CA ALA A 419 38.35 17.08 17.60
C ALA A 419 39.37 16.36 18.50
N ARG A 420 38.91 15.85 19.64
CA ARG A 420 39.71 15.07 20.60
C ARG A 420 39.17 13.65 20.67
N LEU A 421 40.06 12.67 20.65
CA LEU A 421 39.67 11.27 20.81
C LEU A 421 39.35 10.99 22.29
N GLU A 422 38.10 10.67 22.59
CA GLU A 422 37.57 10.37 23.92
C GLU A 422 36.70 9.10 23.82
N ASN A 423 37.00 8.06 24.62
CA ASN A 423 36.23 6.79 24.62
C ASN A 423 36.01 6.16 23.23
N SER A 424 37.04 6.17 22.37
CA SER A 424 36.98 5.69 20.98
C SER A 424 36.11 6.53 20.03
N GLU A 425 35.73 7.74 20.42
CA GLU A 425 34.96 8.68 19.60
C GLU A 425 35.66 10.03 19.50
N TYR A 426 35.40 10.78 18.43
CA TYR A 426 36.00 12.10 18.22
C TYR A 426 35.07 13.21 18.72
N ALA A 427 35.35 13.76 19.90
CA ALA A 427 34.61 14.84 20.51
C ALA A 427 35.05 16.22 19.98
N VAL A 428 34.07 17.03 19.58
CA VAL A 428 34.19 18.41 19.09
C VAL A 428 33.36 19.33 19.98
N SER A 429 33.83 20.57 20.20
CA SER A 429 33.02 21.58 20.89
C SER A 429 31.76 21.92 20.08
N CYS A 430 30.57 21.79 20.67
CA CYS A 430 29.32 22.13 19.99
C CYS A 430 29.22 23.61 19.58
N ASP A 431 29.93 24.51 20.26
CA ASP A 431 30.02 25.91 19.81
C ASP A 431 30.88 26.07 18.58
N ALA A 432 31.96 25.29 18.45
CA ALA A 432 32.81 25.29 17.26
C ALA A 432 32.06 24.76 16.03
N VAL A 433 31.14 23.80 16.20
CA VAL A 433 30.31 23.25 15.10
C VAL A 433 29.55 24.35 14.35
N LYS A 434 29.17 25.45 15.01
CA LYS A 434 28.47 26.59 14.37
C LYS A 434 29.31 27.30 13.32
N THR A 435 30.64 27.21 13.40
CA THR A 435 31.59 27.93 12.55
C THR A 435 32.43 27.02 11.66
N LEU A 436 32.31 25.70 11.78
CA LEU A 436 33.05 24.79 10.92
C LEU A 436 32.60 24.93 9.44
N PRO A 437 33.50 24.73 8.46
CA PRO A 437 33.16 24.72 7.05
C PRO A 437 32.54 23.36 6.65
N PRO A 438 31.72 23.29 5.60
CA PRO A 438 31.24 22.00 5.08
C PRO A 438 32.40 21.12 4.62
N VAL A 439 32.22 19.79 4.77
CA VAL A 439 33.08 18.80 4.12
C VAL A 439 32.45 18.44 2.78
N ILE A 440 33.19 18.55 1.69
CA ILE A 440 32.68 18.37 0.34
C ILE A 440 33.22 17.05 -0.21
N PHE A 441 32.30 16.17 -0.60
CA PHE A 441 32.63 14.94 -1.33
C PHE A 441 32.48 15.23 -2.82
N ASN A 442 33.56 15.14 -3.60
CA ASN A 442 33.47 15.27 -5.05
C ASN A 442 33.32 13.87 -5.66
N ILE A 443 32.16 13.58 -6.23
CA ILE A 443 31.80 12.27 -6.78
C ILE A 443 31.40 12.47 -8.24
N ASN A 444 32.11 11.83 -9.15
CA ASN A 444 31.90 11.94 -10.60
C ASN A 444 31.92 13.41 -11.09
N GLY A 445 32.82 14.23 -10.52
CA GLY A 445 32.94 15.65 -10.84
C GLY A 445 31.89 16.58 -10.21
N ILE A 446 30.95 16.05 -9.43
CA ILE A 446 29.88 16.80 -8.78
C ILE A 446 30.17 16.93 -7.29
N GLU A 447 29.95 18.11 -6.74
CA GLU A 447 30.17 18.41 -5.32
C GLU A 447 28.95 18.08 -4.47
N TYR A 448 29.15 17.25 -3.43
CA TYR A 448 28.16 16.87 -2.44
C TYR A 448 28.60 17.43 -1.07
N PRO A 449 28.23 18.68 -0.73
CA PRO A 449 28.56 19.29 0.56
C PRO A 449 27.81 18.64 1.73
N LEU A 450 28.53 18.30 2.79
CA LEU A 450 27.99 17.85 4.06
C LEU A 450 28.13 18.98 5.09
N PRO A 451 27.02 19.58 5.57
CA PRO A 451 27.11 20.71 6.48
C PRO A 451 27.59 20.27 7.87
N PRO A 452 28.18 21.18 8.68
CA PRO A 452 28.67 20.88 10.03
C PRO A 452 27.69 20.18 10.95
N GLN A 453 26.41 20.53 10.86
CA GLN A 453 25.34 19.96 11.67
C GLN A 453 24.92 18.56 11.21
N ALA A 454 25.37 18.13 10.02
CA ALA A 454 25.19 16.76 9.57
C ALA A 454 26.33 15.87 10.07
N TYR A 455 27.59 16.31 9.95
CA TYR A 455 28.75 15.49 10.35
C TYR A 455 29.18 15.62 11.82
N ASN A 456 28.46 16.38 12.64
CA ASN A 456 28.61 16.38 14.10
C ASN A 456 27.26 16.16 14.78
N THR A 457 27.17 15.13 15.62
CA THR A 457 25.97 14.77 16.37
C THR A 457 26.10 15.23 17.82
N LYS A 458 25.07 15.87 18.38
CA LYS A 458 25.09 16.30 19.77
C LYS A 458 24.91 15.10 20.71
N ASP A 459 25.87 14.89 21.62
CA ASP A 459 25.76 13.95 22.74
C ASP A 459 25.94 14.69 24.07
N LYS A 460 24.86 14.80 24.86
CA LYS A 460 24.82 15.57 26.11
C LYS A 460 25.39 17.00 25.95
N ASN A 461 26.61 17.23 26.44
CA ASN A 461 27.32 18.51 26.44
C ASN A 461 28.45 18.60 25.40
N SER A 462 28.76 17.50 24.70
CA SER A 462 29.74 17.45 23.62
C SER A 462 29.06 17.17 22.27
N CYS A 463 29.79 17.40 21.18
CA CYS A 463 29.36 17.01 19.86
C CYS A 463 30.34 15.96 19.35
N ILE A 464 29.85 14.89 18.74
CA ILE A 464 30.66 13.77 18.27
C ILE A 464 30.74 13.84 16.75
N SER A 465 31.96 13.81 16.22
CA SER A 465 32.22 13.69 14.80
C SER A 465 31.83 12.30 14.30
N ILE A 466 31.15 12.25 13.17
CA ILE A 466 30.72 10.98 12.55
C ILE A 466 31.83 10.27 11.77
N PHE A 467 32.99 10.91 11.60
CA PHE A 467 34.09 10.36 10.80
C PHE A 467 34.89 9.37 11.63
N GLN A 468 34.88 8.11 11.23
CA GLN A 468 35.52 7.01 11.95
C GLN A 468 36.55 6.26 11.09
N GLY A 469 37.66 5.87 11.72
CA GLY A 469 38.68 5.00 11.13
C GLY A 469 38.30 3.53 11.28
N GLY A 470 39.11 2.63 10.71
CA GLY A 470 38.98 1.18 10.95
C GLY A 470 38.57 0.34 9.75
N LEU A 471 38.55 0.90 8.54
CA LEU A 471 38.31 0.11 7.31
C LEU A 471 39.55 -0.63 6.81
N GLU A 472 40.74 -0.44 7.38
CA GLU A 472 42.00 -0.90 6.80
C GLU A 472 42.10 -2.41 6.59
N ASN A 473 41.57 -3.16 7.56
CA ASN A 473 41.59 -4.61 7.51
C ASN A 473 40.57 -5.19 6.50
N LEU A 474 39.57 -4.40 6.11
CA LEU A 474 38.49 -4.80 5.21
C LEU A 474 38.70 -4.25 3.78
N SER A 475 39.16 -3.01 3.68
CA SER A 475 39.23 -2.23 2.45
C SER A 475 40.14 -1.01 2.62
N PRO A 476 41.48 -1.16 2.51
CA PRO A 476 42.46 -0.18 2.99
C PRO A 476 42.40 1.20 2.34
N ASP A 477 41.92 1.29 1.11
CA ASP A 477 41.86 2.56 0.36
C ASP A 477 40.42 3.09 0.17
N ASN A 478 39.42 2.40 0.75
CA ASN A 478 38.02 2.68 0.47
C ASN A 478 37.33 3.40 1.62
N TRP A 479 36.31 4.16 1.23
CA TRP A 479 35.41 4.86 2.13
C TRP A 479 34.08 4.13 2.23
N LEU A 480 33.30 4.43 3.26
CA LEU A 480 31.94 3.98 3.41
C LEU A 480 31.06 5.19 3.75
N LEU A 481 30.14 5.50 2.86
CA LEU A 481 29.14 6.56 3.00
C LEU A 481 27.85 5.96 3.56
N GLY A 482 27.68 6.10 4.88
CA GLY A 482 26.53 5.61 5.60
C GLY A 482 25.33 6.55 5.60
N ASP A 483 24.40 6.28 6.51
CA ASP A 483 23.13 6.97 6.70
C ASP A 483 23.24 8.49 6.76
N VAL A 484 24.29 9.03 7.39
CA VAL A 484 24.41 10.50 7.53
C VAL A 484 24.58 11.18 6.17
N PHE A 485 25.33 10.57 5.25
CA PHE A 485 25.43 11.04 3.87
C PHE A 485 24.10 10.84 3.14
N LEU A 486 23.48 9.67 3.29
CA LEU A 486 22.22 9.29 2.63
C LEU A 486 20.98 10.05 3.15
N ARG A 487 21.07 10.70 4.31
CA ARG A 487 20.07 11.66 4.80
C ARG A 487 20.15 13.02 4.10
N GLN A 488 21.32 13.42 3.59
CA GLN A 488 21.45 14.66 2.81
C GLN A 488 21.06 14.46 1.35
N TYR A 489 21.25 13.25 0.83
CA TYR A 489 21.08 12.93 -0.58
C TYR A 489 20.11 11.78 -0.76
N PHE A 490 18.99 12.06 -1.42
CA PHE A 490 18.11 11.03 -1.94
C PHE A 490 18.91 10.13 -2.88
N SER A 491 18.79 8.82 -2.67
CA SER A 491 19.63 7.83 -3.32
C SER A 491 18.79 6.82 -4.06
N VAL A 492 19.17 6.55 -5.31
CA VAL A 492 18.52 5.61 -6.21
C VAL A 492 19.54 4.58 -6.64
N PHE A 493 19.19 3.30 -6.54
CA PHE A 493 20.05 2.17 -6.89
C PHE A 493 19.44 1.47 -8.10
N ASP A 494 20.08 1.61 -9.26
CA ASP A 494 19.62 1.07 -10.53
C ASP A 494 20.36 -0.24 -10.83
N ARG A 495 19.65 -1.36 -10.64
CA ARG A 495 20.21 -2.70 -10.75
C ARG A 495 20.47 -3.14 -12.18
N LYS A 496 19.73 -2.62 -13.15
CA LYS A 496 19.89 -3.00 -14.56
C LYS A 496 21.04 -2.25 -15.23
N ASN A 497 21.22 -0.97 -14.89
CA ASN A 497 22.27 -0.15 -15.47
C ASN A 497 23.49 0.00 -14.55
N GLU A 498 23.51 -0.73 -13.42
CA GLU A 498 24.65 -0.81 -12.49
C GLU A 498 25.16 0.57 -12.07
N ARG A 499 24.26 1.42 -11.56
CA ARG A 499 24.55 2.82 -11.22
C ARG A 499 23.75 3.32 -10.03
N ILE A 500 24.25 4.36 -9.39
CA ILE A 500 23.59 5.06 -8.28
C ILE A 500 23.20 6.47 -8.75
N GLY A 501 21.96 6.88 -8.48
CA GLY A 501 21.48 8.25 -8.70
C GLY A 501 21.46 9.00 -7.38
N LEU A 502 22.09 10.18 -7.31
CA LEU A 502 22.08 11.06 -6.14
C LEU A 502 21.48 12.43 -6.48
N ALA A 503 20.62 12.93 -5.59
CA ALA A 503 20.09 14.30 -5.63
C ALA A 503 19.88 14.84 -4.21
N PRO A 504 19.92 16.16 -3.99
CA PRO A 504 19.60 16.74 -2.68
C PRO A 504 18.23 16.27 -2.17
N ALA A 505 18.18 15.76 -0.94
CA ALA A 505 16.93 15.40 -0.28
C ALA A 505 16.09 16.66 0.04
N VAL A 506 14.75 16.50 0.12
CA VAL A 506 13.82 17.61 0.36
C VAL A 506 13.89 18.18 1.77
#